data_AF-A0AB37ZDF0-F1
#
_entry.id   AF-A0AB37ZDF0-F1
#
_cell.length_a   1.000
_cell.length_b   1.000
_cell.length_c   1.000
_cell.angle_alpha   90.00
_cell.angle_beta   90.00
_cell.angle_gamma   90.00
#
_symmetry.space_group_name_H-M   'P 1'
#
loop_
_entity.id
_entity.type
_entity.pdbx_description
1 polymer ?
#
loop_
_entity_poly.entity_id
_entity_poly.type
_entity_poly.pdbx_seq_one_letter_code
_entity_poly.pdbx_strand_id
1 'polypeptide(L)'
;MIESPFVAHRGILVDGFYSAACFLRAFAMSMYEGDISPLDAGGLRNLDHHHMKVFQEMAAWFRLHGPNHPDFIDVCKAIKANRLASALEWKARLDELLASDPDSYEGGCRQHEDAVIFYRRWHEANVARRWID
;
A
#
# COMPACT_ATOMS: atom_id res chain seq x y z
N MET A 1 -2.45 10.21 27.74
CA MET A 1 -1.57 9.40 26.88
C MET A 1 -1.44 10.13 25.56
N ILE A 2 -0.23 10.24 25.01
CA ILE A 2 -0.04 10.77 23.66
C ILE A 2 -0.44 9.64 22.70
N GLU A 3 -1.46 9.87 21.89
CA GLU A 3 -1.91 8.92 20.88
C GLU A 3 -0.78 8.62 19.88
N SER A 4 -0.64 7.35 19.49
CA SER A 4 0.36 6.97 18.50
C SER A 4 0.08 7.64 17.15
N PRO A 5 1.06 8.27 16.48
CA PRO A 5 0.86 8.84 15.15
C PRO A 5 0.51 7.77 14.10
N PHE A 6 0.86 6.50 14.34
CA PHE A 6 0.42 5.39 13.50
C PHE A 6 -1.10 5.16 13.58
N VAL A 7 -1.68 5.36 14.77
CA VAL A 7 -3.14 5.27 14.99
C VAL A 7 -3.82 6.53 14.47
N ALA A 8 -3.32 7.71 14.82
CA ALA A 8 -3.90 8.99 14.40
C ALA A 8 -3.98 9.14 12.87
N HIS A 9 -2.99 8.61 12.14
CA HIS A 9 -2.91 8.68 10.69
C HIS A 9 -3.26 7.35 10.00
N ARG A 10 -3.99 6.44 10.67
CA ARG A 10 -4.31 5.10 10.16
C ARG A 10 -4.96 5.12 8.77
N GLY A 11 -5.87 6.07 8.51
CA GLY A 11 -6.53 6.18 7.21
C GLY A 11 -5.55 6.47 6.06
N ILE A 12 -4.50 7.26 6.31
CA ILE A 12 -3.44 7.51 5.32
C ILE A 12 -2.65 6.22 5.08
N LEU A 13 -2.29 5.52 6.15
CA LEU A 13 -1.41 4.36 6.11
C LEU A 13 -2.09 3.13 5.49
N VAL A 14 -3.33 2.85 5.88
CA VAL A 14 -4.07 1.65 5.47
C VAL A 14 -4.78 1.87 4.14
N ASP A 15 -5.55 2.97 4.01
CA ASP A 15 -6.48 3.16 2.90
C ASP A 15 -5.94 4.09 1.80
N GLY A 16 -4.86 4.84 2.07
CA GLY A 16 -4.28 5.77 1.10
C GLY A 16 -3.63 5.07 -0.11
N PHE A 17 -4.08 5.45 -1.32
CA PHE A 17 -3.56 4.94 -2.60
C PHE A 17 -2.68 5.94 -3.38
N TYR A 18 -2.44 7.13 -2.84
CA TYR A 18 -1.63 8.17 -3.48
C TYR A 18 -0.14 8.09 -3.06
N SER A 19 0.74 8.78 -3.79
CA SER A 19 2.20 8.64 -3.68
C SER A 19 2.76 8.90 -2.28
N ALA A 20 2.29 9.94 -1.59
CA ALA A 20 2.73 10.23 -0.21
C ALA A 20 2.25 9.16 0.80
N ALA A 21 1.01 8.68 0.69
CA ALA A 21 0.52 7.56 1.50
C ALA A 21 1.35 6.28 1.27
N CYS A 22 1.69 5.99 0.00
CA CYS A 22 2.56 4.87 -0.34
C CYS A 22 3.94 4.98 0.33
N PHE A 23 4.55 6.17 0.36
CA PHE A 23 5.83 6.38 1.05
C PHE A 23 5.71 6.19 2.56
N LEU A 24 4.72 6.82 3.21
CA LEU A 24 4.52 6.72 4.66
C LEU A 24 4.26 5.28 5.10
N ARG A 25 3.48 4.54 4.30
CA ARG A 25 3.24 3.11 4.50
C ARG A 25 4.51 2.29 4.32
N ALA A 26 5.30 2.54 3.27
CA ALA A 26 6.57 1.85 3.06
C ALA A 26 7.55 2.09 4.23
N PHE A 27 7.57 3.32 4.75
CA PHE A 27 8.38 3.66 5.93
C PHE A 27 7.93 2.88 7.17
N ALA A 28 6.62 2.82 7.45
CA ALA A 28 6.09 2.01 8.56
C ALA A 28 6.46 0.53 8.40
N MET A 29 6.29 -0.03 7.20
CA MET A 29 6.56 -1.44 6.92
C MET A 29 8.05 -1.78 6.94
N SER A 30 8.94 -0.87 6.51
CA SER A 30 10.39 -1.11 6.59
C SER A 30 10.88 -1.22 8.03
N MET A 31 10.23 -0.52 8.96
CA MET A 31 10.52 -0.66 10.39
C MET A 31 9.91 -1.93 11.00
N TYR A 32 8.84 -2.47 10.41
CA TYR A 32 8.14 -3.66 10.90
C TYR A 32 8.75 -4.98 10.37
N GLU A 33 9.08 -5.05 9.08
CA GLU A 33 9.55 -6.27 8.42
C GLU A 33 10.99 -6.15 7.87
N GLY A 34 11.67 -5.02 8.07
CA GLY A 34 13.07 -4.82 7.68
C GLY A 34 13.28 -5.02 6.18
N ASP A 35 14.25 -5.86 5.83
CA ASP A 35 14.68 -6.14 4.44
C ASP A 35 13.57 -6.73 3.55
N ILE A 36 12.49 -7.26 4.14
CA ILE A 36 11.35 -7.78 3.40
C ILE A 36 10.54 -6.63 2.77
N SER A 37 10.54 -5.46 3.42
CA SER A 37 9.77 -4.28 3.02
C SER A 37 10.70 -3.07 2.85
N PRO A 38 11.56 -3.05 1.81
CA PRO A 38 12.51 -1.97 1.59
C PRO A 38 11.80 -0.64 1.30
N LEU A 39 12.34 0.44 1.86
CA LEU A 39 11.88 1.81 1.60
C LEU A 39 12.65 2.44 0.43
N ASP A 40 11.93 2.91 -0.59
CA ASP A 40 12.50 3.82 -1.57
C ASP A 40 12.59 5.24 -0.99
N ALA A 41 13.79 5.64 -0.56
CA ALA A 41 14.05 6.96 -0.01
C ALA A 41 13.81 8.10 -1.03
N GLY A 42 13.85 7.82 -2.34
CA GLY A 42 13.49 8.79 -3.38
C GLY A 42 12.05 9.29 -3.26
N GLY A 43 11.16 8.46 -2.70
CA GLY A 43 9.77 8.78 -2.44
C GLY A 43 9.55 9.92 -1.44
N LEU A 44 10.58 10.33 -0.69
CA LEU A 44 10.53 11.49 0.21
C LEU A 44 10.13 12.77 -0.54
N ARG A 45 10.46 12.86 -1.84
CA ARG A 45 10.08 13.99 -2.71
C ARG A 45 8.56 14.12 -2.95
N ASN A 46 7.78 13.08 -2.63
CA ASN A 46 6.34 13.09 -2.79
C ASN A 46 5.60 13.74 -1.61
N LEU A 47 6.30 14.05 -0.52
CA LEU A 47 5.68 14.60 0.69
C LEU A 47 5.49 16.10 0.56
N ASP A 48 4.25 16.55 0.63
CA ASP A 48 3.95 17.95 0.91
C ASP A 48 4.22 18.28 2.40
N HIS A 49 3.96 19.53 2.80
CA HIS A 49 4.16 19.98 4.18
C HIS A 49 3.35 19.17 5.21
N HIS A 50 2.14 18.74 4.87
CA HIS A 50 1.30 17.96 5.76
C HIS A 50 1.89 16.56 5.96
N HIS A 51 2.19 15.86 4.87
CA HIS A 51 2.72 14.50 4.93
C HIS A 51 4.14 14.44 5.49
N MET A 52 4.95 15.50 5.29
CA MET A 52 6.26 15.61 5.93
C MET A 52 6.12 15.70 7.46
N LYS A 53 5.12 16.43 7.96
CA LYS A 53 4.85 16.49 9.40
C LYS A 53 4.44 15.12 9.94
N VAL A 54 3.55 14.41 9.23
CA VAL A 54 3.15 13.03 9.58
C VAL A 54 4.36 12.10 9.66
N PHE A 55 5.25 12.14 8.66
CA PHE A 55 6.49 11.37 8.65
C PHE A 55 7.36 11.66 9.89
N GLN A 56 7.57 12.94 10.22
CA GLN A 56 8.38 13.35 11.37
C GLN A 56 7.78 12.88 12.70
N GLU A 57 6.46 12.99 12.86
CA GLU A 57 5.74 12.49 14.03
C GLU A 57 5.93 10.98 14.20
N MET A 58 5.72 10.20 13.13
CA MET A 58 5.92 8.75 13.11
C MET A 58 7.36 8.37 13.48
N ALA A 59 8.36 9.02 12.87
CA ALA A 59 9.76 8.74 13.12
C ALA A 59 10.17 9.07 14.56
N ALA A 60 9.76 10.24 15.08
CA ALA A 60 10.05 10.66 16.44
C ALA A 60 9.41 9.72 17.47
N TRP A 61 8.15 9.34 17.25
CA TRP A 61 7.45 8.42 18.14
C TRP A 61 8.06 7.01 18.11
N PHE A 62 8.37 6.48 16.91
CA PHE A 62 8.97 5.15 16.78
C PHE A 62 10.33 5.06 17.46
N ARG A 63 11.16 6.10 17.35
CA ARG A 63 12.45 6.19 18.05
C ARG A 63 12.32 6.04 19.57
N LEU A 64 11.20 6.50 20.16
CA LEU A 64 10.97 6.45 21.61
C LEU A 64 10.37 5.12 22.08
N HIS A 65 9.48 4.51 21.29
CA HIS A 65 8.66 3.36 21.72
C HIS A 65 9.13 2.03 21.12
N GLY A 66 9.82 2.07 19.99
CA GLY A 66 10.35 0.89 19.29
C GLY A 66 9.30 0.03 18.59
N PRO A 67 9.76 -1.06 17.93
CA PRO A 67 8.93 -1.89 17.06
C PRO A 67 7.92 -2.77 17.80
N ASN A 68 8.09 -2.95 19.12
CA ASN A 68 7.25 -3.86 19.91
C ASN A 68 6.00 -3.18 20.48
N HIS A 69 5.77 -1.90 20.18
CA HIS A 69 4.61 -1.19 20.69
C HIS A 69 3.31 -1.71 20.04
N PRO A 70 2.26 -2.04 20.82
CA PRO A 70 1.01 -2.63 20.31
C PRO A 70 0.35 -1.80 19.19
N ASP A 71 0.23 -0.49 19.38
CA ASP A 71 -0.36 0.41 18.37
C ASP A 71 0.34 0.37 17.01
N PHE A 72 1.68 0.29 17.01
CA PHE A 72 2.45 0.19 15.77
C PHE A 72 2.22 -1.16 15.09
N ILE A 73 2.30 -2.25 15.86
CA ILE A 73 2.06 -3.61 15.36
C ILE A 73 0.65 -3.74 14.76
N ASP A 74 -0.37 -3.20 15.43
CA ASP A 74 -1.75 -3.27 14.94
C ASP A 74 -1.90 -2.57 13.58
N VAL A 75 -1.34 -1.36 13.44
CA VAL A 75 -1.41 -0.61 12.19
C VAL A 75 -0.66 -1.32 11.06
N CYS A 76 0.53 -1.88 11.34
CA CYS A 76 1.28 -2.66 10.35
C CYS A 76 0.54 -3.93 9.92
N LYS A 77 -0.11 -4.64 10.85
CA LYS A 77 -0.98 -5.78 10.49
C LYS A 77 -2.16 -5.36 9.64
N ALA A 78 -2.78 -4.22 9.94
CA ALA A 78 -3.88 -3.69 9.15
C ALA A 78 -3.47 -3.27 7.74
N ILE A 79 -2.29 -2.64 7.59
CA ILE A 79 -1.67 -2.39 6.29
C ILE A 79 -1.56 -3.70 5.51
N LYS A 80 -0.95 -4.73 6.12
CA LYS A 80 -0.72 -6.03 5.46
C LYS A 80 -2.03 -6.71 5.04
N ALA A 81 -3.02 -6.73 5.93
CA ALA A 81 -4.33 -7.29 5.63
C ALA A 81 -5.04 -6.54 4.49
N ASN A 82 -5.01 -5.20 4.51
CA ASN A 82 -5.59 -4.38 3.44
C ASN A 82 -4.89 -4.61 2.09
N ARG A 83 -3.56 -4.72 2.08
CA ARG A 83 -2.80 -4.97 0.84
C ARG A 83 -3.04 -6.36 0.28
N LEU A 84 -3.12 -7.38 1.14
CA LEU A 84 -3.50 -8.73 0.72
C LEU A 84 -4.92 -8.74 0.13
N ALA A 85 -5.90 -8.14 0.83
CA ALA A 85 -7.28 -8.08 0.34
C ALA A 85 -7.38 -7.36 -1.00
N SER A 86 -6.71 -6.20 -1.13
CA SER A 86 -6.63 -5.46 -2.39
C SER A 86 -6.00 -6.32 -3.47
N ALA A 87 -4.85 -6.94 -3.22
CA ALA A 87 -4.13 -7.74 -4.22
C ALA A 87 -4.96 -8.92 -4.74
N LEU A 88 -5.74 -9.56 -3.87
CA LEU A 88 -6.69 -10.60 -4.25
C LEU A 88 -7.84 -10.06 -5.11
N GLU A 89 -8.38 -8.88 -4.79
CA GLU A 89 -9.41 -8.20 -5.59
C GLU A 89 -8.87 -7.84 -6.98
N TRP A 90 -7.68 -7.24 -7.07
CA TRP A 90 -7.01 -6.93 -8.35
C TRP A 90 -6.81 -8.19 -9.19
N LYS A 91 -6.42 -9.31 -8.56
CA LYS A 91 -6.25 -10.59 -9.25
C LYS A 91 -7.60 -11.14 -9.73
N ALA A 92 -8.62 -11.17 -8.88
CA ALA A 92 -9.95 -11.65 -9.26
C ALA A 92 -10.50 -10.86 -10.45
N ARG A 93 -10.31 -9.53 -10.45
CA ARG A 93 -10.73 -8.67 -11.56
C ARG A 93 -9.95 -8.95 -12.84
N LEU A 94 -8.65 -9.25 -12.74
CA LEU A 94 -7.86 -9.70 -13.89
C LEU A 94 -8.38 -11.04 -14.44
N ASP A 95 -8.65 -12.00 -13.57
CA ASP A 95 -9.15 -13.33 -13.97
C ASP A 95 -10.52 -13.20 -14.68
N GLU A 96 -11.42 -12.35 -14.17
CA GLU A 96 -12.70 -12.02 -14.82
C GLU A 96 -12.51 -11.41 -16.21
N LEU A 97 -11.62 -10.41 -16.34
CA LEU A 97 -11.35 -9.77 -17.62
C LEU A 97 -10.79 -10.78 -18.64
N LEU A 98 -9.87 -11.64 -18.22
CA LEU A 98 -9.28 -12.68 -19.08
C LEU A 98 -10.28 -13.77 -19.50
N ALA A 99 -11.31 -14.03 -18.68
CA ALA A 99 -12.37 -14.97 -19.00
C ALA A 99 -13.50 -14.36 -19.83
N SER A 100 -13.62 -13.03 -19.85
CA SER A 100 -14.66 -12.31 -20.62
C SER A 100 -14.31 -12.22 -22.11
N ASP A 101 -15.34 -12.18 -22.96
CA ASP A 101 -15.20 -11.91 -24.39
C ASP A 101 -14.91 -10.41 -24.61
N PRO A 102 -13.75 -10.02 -25.19
CA PRO A 102 -13.40 -8.63 -25.43
C PRO A 102 -14.42 -7.85 -26.25
N ASP A 103 -15.11 -8.52 -27.18
CA ASP A 103 -16.12 -7.89 -28.04
C ASP A 103 -17.43 -7.59 -27.30
N SER A 104 -17.65 -8.27 -26.15
CA SER A 104 -18.81 -8.06 -25.27
C SER A 104 -18.57 -7.02 -24.17
N TYR A 105 -17.33 -6.50 -24.04
CA TYR A 105 -16.99 -5.52 -23.02
C TYR A 105 -17.69 -4.19 -23.29
N GLU A 106 -18.27 -3.55 -22.27
CA GLU A 106 -19.04 -2.30 -22.40
C GLU A 106 -18.24 -1.17 -23.08
N GLY A 107 -16.93 -1.13 -22.85
CA GLY A 107 -16.00 -0.19 -23.49
C GLY A 107 -15.46 -0.61 -24.86
N GLY A 108 -15.87 -1.78 -25.35
CA GLY A 108 -15.33 -2.45 -26.53
C GLY A 108 -13.95 -3.07 -26.32
N CYS A 109 -13.51 -3.84 -27.32
CA CYS A 109 -12.29 -4.64 -27.29
C CYS A 109 -11.03 -3.84 -26.90
N ARG A 110 -10.88 -2.61 -27.39
CA ARG A 110 -9.71 -1.78 -27.05
C ARG A 110 -9.66 -1.38 -25.56
N GLN A 111 -10.80 -1.02 -24.96
CA GLN A 111 -10.82 -0.69 -23.53
C GLN A 111 -10.69 -1.93 -22.65
N HIS A 112 -11.14 -3.09 -23.15
CA HIS A 112 -10.88 -4.37 -22.52
C HIS A 112 -9.36 -4.66 -22.46
N GLU A 113 -8.66 -4.51 -23.58
CA GLU A 113 -7.20 -4.67 -23.64
C GLU A 113 -6.47 -3.73 -22.67
N ASP A 114 -6.85 -2.45 -22.65
CA ASP A 114 -6.29 -1.45 -21.73
C ASP A 114 -6.53 -1.84 -20.26
N ALA A 115 -7.72 -2.35 -19.94
CA ALA A 115 -8.04 -2.85 -18.60
C ALA A 115 -7.19 -4.07 -18.25
N VAL A 116 -7.06 -5.06 -19.15
CA VAL A 116 -6.21 -6.24 -18.92
C VAL A 116 -4.76 -5.82 -18.65
N ILE A 117 -4.21 -4.88 -19.43
CA ILE A 117 -2.86 -4.36 -19.21
C ILE A 117 -2.73 -3.71 -17.84
N PHE A 118 -3.70 -2.89 -17.44
CA PHE A 118 -3.71 -2.20 -16.17
C PHE A 118 -3.74 -3.18 -14.97
N TYR A 119 -4.71 -4.11 -14.96
CA TYR A 119 -4.86 -5.08 -13.86
C TYR A 119 -3.68 -6.06 -13.81
N ARG A 120 -3.14 -6.46 -14.96
CA ARG A 120 -1.93 -7.31 -15.04
C ARG A 120 -0.71 -6.64 -14.40
N ARG A 121 -0.46 -5.37 -14.73
CA ARG A 121 0.66 -4.61 -14.11
C ARG A 121 0.53 -4.56 -12.60
N TRP A 122 -0.68 -4.34 -12.07
CA TRP A 122 -0.90 -4.35 -10.63
C TRP A 122 -0.72 -5.72 -9.99
N HIS A 123 -1.20 -6.79 -10.63
CA HIS A 123 -0.98 -8.15 -10.17
C HIS A 123 0.51 -8.50 -10.12
N GLU A 124 1.26 -8.28 -11.20
CA GLU A 124 2.70 -8.50 -11.26
C GLU A 124 3.45 -7.71 -10.18
N ALA A 125 3.06 -6.45 -9.97
CA ALA A 125 3.67 -5.62 -8.94
C ALA A 125 3.30 -6.05 -7.51
N ASN A 126 2.17 -6.73 -7.30
CA ASN A 126 1.81 -7.32 -6.01
C ASN A 126 2.58 -8.62 -5.74
N VAL A 127 2.77 -9.46 -6.77
CA VAL A 127 3.63 -10.66 -6.71
C VAL A 127 5.08 -10.28 -6.44
N ALA A 128 5.63 -9.29 -7.15
CA ALA A 128 7.00 -8.80 -6.94
C ALA A 128 7.23 -8.27 -5.51
N ARG A 129 6.20 -7.72 -4.89
CA ARG A 129 6.22 -7.25 -3.49
C ARG A 129 5.85 -8.34 -2.48
N ARG A 130 5.59 -9.57 -2.92
CA ARG A 130 5.22 -10.73 -2.09
C ARG A 130 3.97 -10.51 -1.25
N TRP A 131 3.01 -9.72 -1.75
CA TRP A 131 1.69 -9.59 -1.12
C TRP A 131 0.81 -10.81 -1.39
N ILE A 132 1.01 -11.44 -2.54
CA ILE A 132 0.34 -12.66 -3.02
C ILE A 132 1.37 -13.51 -3.79
N ASP A 133 1.11 -14.81 -3.88
CA ASP A 133 1.93 -15.78 -4.64
C ASP A 133 1.68 -15.70 -6.15
#